data_AF-A0A3M1YYF3-F1
#
_entry.id   AF-A0A3M1YYF3-F1
#
_cell.length_a   1.000
_cell.length_b   1.000
_cell.length_c   1.000
_cell.angle_alpha   90.00
_cell.angle_beta   90.00
_cell.angle_gamma   90.00
#
_symmetry.space_group_name_H-M   'P 1'
#
loop_
_entity.id
_entity.type
_entity.pdbx_description
1 polymer ?
#
loop_
_entity_poly.entity_id
_entity_poly.type
_entity_poly.pdbx_seq_one_letter_code
_entity_poly.pdbx_strand_id
1 'polypeptide(L)'
;RLTSIIYFRPLTKQLVKLIVHKFLREINENLKEKNVKVELTNKAVDWFATEGFDEKLGARPLERLLKQKIIDNIVDDVLFGKLSKHGGFVDINVKHGKLNWHIREMKT
;
A
#
# COMPACT_ATOMS: atom_id res chain seq x y z
N ARG A 1 24.84 15.93 -28.60
CA ARG A 1 25.40 15.01 -27.58
C ARG A 1 24.77 15.36 -26.25
N LEU A 2 23.97 14.47 -25.67
CA LEU A 2 23.40 14.63 -24.33
C LEU A 2 24.36 13.98 -23.34
N THR A 3 25.15 14.79 -22.63
CA THR A 3 26.04 14.31 -21.55
C THR A 3 25.61 14.96 -20.25
N SER A 4 24.51 14.48 -19.69
CA SER A 4 24.15 14.73 -18.30
C SER A 4 24.07 13.38 -17.61
N ILE A 5 25.10 13.04 -16.85
CA ILE A 5 25.11 11.86 -15.98
C ILE A 5 24.29 12.26 -14.75
N ILE A 6 23.07 11.72 -14.64
CA ILE A 6 22.21 11.92 -13.48
C ILE A 6 22.67 10.95 -12.40
N TYR A 7 23.32 11.47 -11.35
CA TYR A 7 23.64 10.68 -10.16
C TYR A 7 22.37 10.46 -9.35
N PHE A 8 21.84 9.24 -9.39
CA PHE A 8 20.76 8.83 -8.50
C PHE A 8 21.31 8.72 -7.07
N ARG A 9 20.85 9.60 -6.18
CA ARG A 9 21.14 9.47 -4.75
C ARG A 9 20.44 8.22 -4.21
N PRO A 10 21.04 7.49 -3.27
CA PRO A 10 20.37 6.37 -2.61
C PRO A 10 19.06 6.86 -1.98
N LEU A 11 18.02 6.05 -2.12
CA LEU A 11 16.68 6.33 -1.62
C LEU A 11 16.74 6.46 -0.08
N THR A 12 16.47 7.65 0.45
CA THR A 12 16.33 7.82 1.90
C THR A 12 15.04 7.17 2.39
N LYS A 13 14.98 6.71 3.65
CA LYS A 13 13.74 6.16 4.23
C LYS A 13 12.53 7.09 4.04
N GLN A 14 12.72 8.41 4.13
CA GLN A 14 11.65 9.38 3.89
C GLN A 14 11.11 9.31 2.46
N LEU A 15 11.98 9.18 1.46
CA LEU A 15 11.58 9.05 0.07
C LEU A 15 10.84 7.72 -0.17
N VAL A 16 11.26 6.64 0.46
CA VAL A 16 10.56 5.34 0.40
C VAL A 16 9.14 5.47 0.96
N LYS A 17 8.94 6.16 2.09
CA LYS A 17 7.58 6.41 2.64
C LYS A 17 6.70 7.19 1.65
N LEU A 18 7.25 8.20 0.97
CA LEU A 18 6.51 8.93 -0.07
C LEU A 18 6.11 8.02 -1.23
N ILE A 19 6.99 7.09 -1.62
CA ILE A 19 6.69 6.09 -2.64
C ILE A 19 5.59 5.13 -2.18
N VAL A 20 5.59 4.70 -0.91
CA VAL A 20 4.49 3.90 -0.33
C VAL A 20 3.16 4.66 -0.47
N HIS A 21 3.12 5.95 -0.12
CA HIS A 21 1.90 6.76 -0.26
C HIS A 21 1.46 6.92 -1.73
N LYS A 22 2.40 7.05 -2.65
CA LYS A 22 2.11 7.09 -4.10
C LYS A 22 1.43 5.80 -4.55
N PHE A 23 1.99 4.65 -4.20
CA PHE A 23 1.42 3.35 -4.58
C PHE A 23 0.08 3.08 -3.89
N LEU A 24 -0.08 3.48 -2.62
CA LEU A 24 -1.36 3.40 -1.93
C LEU A 24 -2.44 4.20 -2.67
N ARG A 25 -2.11 5.39 -3.17
CA ARG A 25 -3.03 6.20 -3.98
C ARG A 25 -3.41 5.47 -5.27
N GLU A 26 -2.46 4.91 -6.00
CA GLU A 26 -2.71 4.15 -7.23
C GLU A 26 -3.60 2.92 -6.96
N ILE A 27 -3.39 2.20 -5.85
CA ILE A 27 -4.24 1.09 -5.43
C ILE A 27 -5.67 1.60 -5.14
N ASN A 28 -5.81 2.71 -4.43
CA ASN A 28 -7.11 3.30 -4.12
C ASN A 28 -7.86 3.77 -5.38
N GLU A 29 -7.17 4.30 -6.40
CA GLU A 29 -7.82 4.64 -7.66
C GLU A 29 -8.39 3.39 -8.35
N ASN A 30 -7.68 2.27 -8.32
CA ASN A 30 -8.19 1.00 -8.85
C ASN A 30 -9.38 0.45 -8.04
N LEU A 31 -9.35 0.63 -6.71
CA LEU A 31 -10.41 0.16 -5.81
C LEU A 31 -11.65 1.08 -5.77
N LYS A 32 -11.54 2.28 -6.34
CA LYS A 32 -12.62 3.27 -6.40
C LYS A 32 -13.85 2.73 -7.14
N GLU A 33 -13.65 1.93 -8.20
CA GLU A 33 -14.75 1.27 -8.92
C GLU A 33 -15.53 0.28 -8.05
N LYS A 34 -14.92 -0.22 -6.97
CA LYS A 34 -15.54 -1.13 -6.01
C LYS A 34 -16.06 -0.40 -4.75
N ASN A 35 -16.00 0.93 -4.72
CA ASN A 35 -16.31 1.75 -3.54
C ASN A 35 -15.49 1.34 -2.29
N VAL A 36 -14.25 0.87 -2.50
CA VAL A 36 -13.36 0.48 -1.40
C VAL A 36 -12.24 1.50 -1.25
N LYS A 37 -11.99 1.92 -0.01
CA LYS A 37 -10.89 2.81 0.35
C LYS A 37 -9.97 2.14 1.35
N VAL A 38 -8.68 2.13 1.06
CA VAL A 38 -7.63 1.59 1.94
C VAL A 38 -6.82 2.73 2.54
N GLU A 39 -6.62 2.70 3.86
CA GLU A 39 -5.80 3.66 4.58
C GLU A 39 -4.72 2.95 5.40
N LEU A 40 -3.50 3.49 5.34
CA LEU A 40 -2.37 3.01 6.12
C LEU A 40 -2.07 3.97 7.26
N THR A 41 -1.93 3.45 8.47
CA THR A 41 -1.33 4.23 9.57
C THR A 41 0.16 4.49 9.33
N ASN A 42 0.73 5.52 9.95
CA ASN A 42 2.18 5.80 9.86
C ASN A 42 3.04 4.57 10.22
N LYS A 43 2.61 3.77 11.21
CA LYS A 43 3.31 2.53 11.58
C LYS A 43 3.28 1.48 10.47
N ALA A 44 2.17 1.37 9.74
CA ALA A 44 2.07 0.46 8.60
C ALA A 44 2.92 0.95 7.41
N VAL A 45 2.94 2.27 7.15
CA VAL A 45 3.83 2.86 6.14
C VAL A 45 5.30 2.53 6.45
N ASP A 46 5.70 2.67 7.71
CA ASP A 46 7.06 2.37 8.16
C ASP A 46 7.41 0.88 8.03
N TRP A 47 6.43 0.01 8.29
CA TRP A 47 6.57 -1.44 8.10
C TRP A 47 6.77 -1.78 6.63
N PHE A 48 5.92 -1.28 5.72
CA PHE A 48 6.10 -1.50 4.29
C PHE A 48 7.41 -0.91 3.76
N ALA A 49 7.79 0.27 4.24
CA ALA A 49 9.06 0.89 3.87
C ALA A 49 10.29 0.12 4.39
N THR A 50 10.15 -0.69 5.43
CA THR A 50 11.24 -1.52 5.96
C THR A 50 11.29 -2.87 5.24
N GLU A 51 10.15 -3.51 5.02
CA GLU A 51 10.05 -4.85 4.43
C GLU A 51 10.17 -4.84 2.89
N GLY A 52 9.68 -3.78 2.24
CA GLY A 52 9.66 -3.67 0.78
C GLY A 52 10.84 -2.89 0.19
N PHE A 53 11.72 -2.35 1.04
CA PHE A 53 12.90 -1.61 0.60
C PHE A 53 14.10 -2.53 0.47
N ASP A 54 14.65 -2.60 -0.73
CA ASP A 54 15.89 -3.28 -1.02
C ASP A 54 16.85 -2.27 -1.66
N GLU A 55 17.99 -2.01 -1.02
CA GLU A 55 19.00 -1.04 -1.49
C GLU A 55 19.54 -1.37 -2.89
N LYS A 56 19.56 -2.66 -3.27
CA LYS A 56 20.07 -3.14 -4.56
C LYS A 56 18.99 -3.11 -5.64
N LEU A 57 17.73 -3.35 -5.29
CA LEU A 57 16.60 -3.43 -6.25
C LEU A 57 15.75 -2.15 -6.32
N GLY A 58 15.99 -1.18 -5.43
CA GLY A 58 15.26 0.07 -5.35
C GLY A 58 13.81 -0.13 -4.86
N ALA A 59 12.88 0.69 -5.37
CA ALA A 59 11.48 0.68 -4.91
C ALA A 59 10.55 -0.28 -5.69
N ARG A 60 11.06 -1.04 -6.68
CA ARG A 60 10.24 -1.99 -7.45
C ARG A 60 9.68 -3.14 -6.60
N PRO A 61 10.46 -3.74 -5.67
CA PRO A 61 9.93 -4.77 -4.76
C PRO A 61 8.79 -4.25 -3.88
N LEU A 62 8.84 -2.96 -3.51
CA LEU A 62 7.85 -2.32 -2.65
C LEU A 62 6.45 -2.29 -3.28
N GLU A 63 6.36 -1.94 -4.56
CA GLU A 63 5.08 -1.91 -5.29
C GLU A 63 4.42 -3.29 -5.28
N ARG A 64 5.20 -4.33 -5.62
CA ARG A 64 4.72 -5.72 -5.64
C ARG A 64 4.29 -6.17 -4.25
N LEU A 65 5.07 -5.87 -3.22
CA LEU A 65 4.74 -6.21 -1.83
C LEU A 65 3.43 -5.54 -1.38
N LEU A 66 3.25 -4.24 -1.66
CA LEU A 66 2.02 -3.53 -1.32
C LEU A 66 0.82 -4.15 -2.03
N LYS A 67 0.91 -4.35 -3.34
CA LYS A 67 -0.18 -4.93 -4.14
C LYS A 67 -0.55 -6.32 -3.64
N GLN A 68 0.42 -7.22 -3.49
CA GLN A 68 0.17 -8.57 -2.98
C GLN A 68 -0.47 -8.53 -1.59
N LYS A 69 0.13 -7.82 -0.63
CA LYS A 69 -0.42 -7.79 0.73
C LYS A 69 -1.80 -7.15 0.79
N ILE A 70 -2.04 -6.05 0.09
CA ILE A 70 -3.32 -5.35 0.16
C ILE A 70 -4.40 -6.13 -0.61
N ILE A 71 -4.14 -6.48 -1.86
CA ILE A 71 -5.14 -7.14 -2.72
C ILE A 71 -5.45 -8.53 -2.17
N ASP A 72 -4.46 -9.37 -1.89
CA ASP A 72 -4.71 -10.76 -1.46
C ASP A 72 -5.49 -10.83 -0.13
N ASN A 73 -5.36 -9.83 0.76
CA ASN A 73 -6.10 -9.81 2.03
C ASN A 73 -7.51 -9.21 1.94
N ILE A 74 -7.84 -8.48 0.86
CA ILE A 74 -9.16 -7.86 0.71
C ILE A 74 -10.00 -8.48 -0.42
N VAL A 75 -9.40 -9.24 -1.34
CA VAL A 75 -10.10 -9.82 -2.50
C VAL A 75 -11.32 -10.63 -2.09
N ASP A 76 -11.17 -11.53 -1.11
CA ASP A 76 -12.30 -12.35 -0.65
C ASP A 76 -13.41 -11.49 -0.02
N ASP A 77 -13.04 -10.45 0.72
CA ASP A 77 -14.01 -9.52 1.32
C ASP A 77 -14.72 -8.65 0.28
N VAL A 78 -14.03 -8.28 -0.79
CA VAL A 78 -14.57 -7.51 -1.92
C VAL A 78 -15.45 -8.37 -2.82
N LEU A 79 -15.14 -9.65 -3.02
CA LEU A 79 -15.91 -10.54 -3.87
C LEU A 79 -17.11 -11.16 -3.13
N PHE A 80 -16.91 -11.59 -1.89
CA PHE A 80 -17.87 -12.42 -1.15
C PHE A 80 -18.18 -11.93 0.27
N GLY A 81 -17.29 -11.14 0.88
CA GLY A 81 -17.41 -10.71 2.27
C GLY A 81 -18.07 -9.34 2.45
N LYS A 82 -17.61 -8.61 3.47
CA LYS A 82 -18.26 -7.39 3.97
C LYS A 82 -18.25 -6.23 2.98
N LEU A 83 -17.33 -6.23 2.02
CA LEU A 83 -17.15 -5.15 1.06
C LEU A 83 -17.93 -5.41 -0.25
N SER A 84 -18.49 -6.60 -0.44
CA SER A 84 -19.15 -7.02 -1.69
C SER A 84 -20.42 -6.23 -2.05
N LYS A 85 -21.18 -5.74 -1.06
CA LYS A 85 -22.47 -5.08 -1.29
C LYS A 85 -22.37 -3.58 -1.52
N HIS A 86 -21.66 -2.89 -0.64
CA HIS A 86 -21.64 -1.41 -0.60
C HIS A 86 -20.22 -0.83 -0.58
N GLY A 87 -19.20 -1.67 -0.72
CA GLY A 87 -17.82 -1.27 -0.47
C GLY A 87 -17.57 -0.95 1.00
N GLY A 88 -16.54 -0.15 1.27
CA GLY A 88 -16.15 0.18 2.63
C GLY A 88 -14.73 0.69 2.80
N PHE A 89 -14.28 0.68 4.05
CA PHE A 89 -13.00 1.21 4.48
C PHE A 89 -12.15 0.08 5.06
N VAL A 90 -10.90 0.03 4.64
CA VAL A 90 -9.90 -0.91 5.15
C VAL A 90 -8.79 -0.10 5.81
N ASP A 91 -8.74 -0.16 7.13
CA ASP A 91 -7.69 0.48 7.92
C ASP A 91 -6.60 -0.54 8.25
N ILE A 92 -5.36 -0.25 7.87
CA ILE A 92 -4.22 -1.13 8.09
C ILE A 92 -3.28 -0.51 9.13
N ASN A 93 -3.06 -1.23 10.23
CA ASN A 93 -2.10 -0.86 11.26
C ASN A 93 -1.04 -1.93 11.49
N VAL A 94 -0.12 -1.65 12.40
CA VAL A 94 0.81 -2.65 12.94
C VAL A 94 0.56 -2.85 14.43
N LYS A 95 0.33 -4.10 14.84
CA LYS A 95 0.27 -4.56 16.24
C LYS A 95 1.22 -5.74 16.42
N HIS A 96 2.02 -5.72 17.48
CA HIS A 96 3.00 -6.78 17.79
C HIS A 96 3.94 -7.12 16.61
N GLY A 97 4.35 -6.09 15.83
CA GLY A 97 5.22 -6.26 14.67
C GLY A 97 4.56 -6.89 13.43
N LYS A 98 3.25 -7.14 13.46
CA LYS A 98 2.49 -7.72 12.35
C LYS A 98 1.43 -6.74 11.84
N LEU A 99 1.12 -6.83 10.55
CA LEU A 99 0.01 -6.09 9.95
C LEU A 99 -1.32 -6.56 10.58
N ASN A 100 -2.13 -5.60 10.97
CA ASN A 100 -3.46 -5.80 11.52
C ASN A 100 -4.47 -5.02 10.68
N TRP A 101 -5.47 -5.74 10.18
CA TRP A 101 -6.47 -5.24 9.24
C TRP A 101 -7.77 -4.97 9.98
N HIS A 102 -8.39 -3.84 9.68
CA HIS A 102 -9.68 -3.49 10.24
C HIS A 102 -10.61 -3.06 9.11
N ILE A 103 -11.57 -3.93 8.79
CA ILE A 103 -12.49 -3.76 7.66
C ILE A 103 -13.83 -3.25 8.19
N ARG A 104 -14.28 -2.13 7.64
CA ARG A 104 -15.55 -1.47 7.95
C ARG A 104 -16.38 -1.39 6.68
N GLU A 105 -17.56 -1.99 6.69
CA GLU A 105 -18.54 -1.82 5.60
C GLU A 105 -19.08 -0.38 5.58
N MET A 106 -19.35 0.14 4.39
CA MET A 106 -20.08 1.41 4.28
C MET A 106 -21.57 1.13 4.54
N LYS A 107 -22.08 1.59 5.70
CA LYS A 107 -23.51 1.51 5.98
C LYS A 107 -24.25 2.60 5.20
N THR A 108 -25.32 2.19 4.52
CA THR A 108 -26.29 3.09 3.88
C THR A 108 -27.09 3.85 4.92
#